data_AF-A0A523WJM4-F1
#
_entry.id   AF-A0A523WJM4-F1
#
_cell.length_a   1.000
_cell.length_b   1.000
_cell.length_c   1.000
_cell.angle_alpha   90.00
_cell.angle_beta   90.00
_cell.angle_gamma   90.00
#
_symmetry.space_group_name_H-M   'P 1'
#
loop_
_entity.id
_entity.type
_entity.pdbx_description
1 polymer ?
#
loop_
_entity_poly.entity_id
_entity_poly.type
_entity_poly.pdbx_seq_one_letter_code
_entity_poly.pdbx_strand_id
1 'polypeptide(L)'
;MKTLGKIHLLGGEELRHIPGPSPHYVSVPQTLEIGKKIGLKVPSRIKIIAVEAKNMYNLGEGLSKEMTKAIPAIVKEVKKILKSK
;
A
#
# COMPACT_ATOMS: atom_id res chain seq x y z
N MET A 1 -21.22 -3.34 -3.10
CA MET A 1 -20.72 -4.18 -1.98
C MET A 1 -19.20 -4.01 -1.93
N LYS A 2 -18.63 -3.35 -0.90
CA LYS A 2 -17.17 -3.22 -0.75
C LYS A 2 -16.62 -4.58 -0.32
N THR A 3 -15.75 -5.18 -1.13
CA THR A 3 -15.17 -6.50 -0.85
C THR A 3 -13.96 -6.33 0.07
N LEU A 4 -14.21 -6.37 1.37
CA LEU A 4 -13.17 -6.29 2.40
C LEU A 4 -12.06 -7.33 2.16
N GLY A 5 -10.80 -6.93 2.33
CA GLY A 5 -9.66 -7.81 2.09
C GLY A 5 -9.33 -8.07 0.61
N LYS A 6 -9.94 -7.33 -0.33
CA LYS A 6 -9.54 -7.36 -1.73
C LYS A 6 -8.13 -6.82 -1.89
N ILE A 7 -7.32 -7.56 -2.66
CA ILE A 7 -5.94 -7.22 -2.98
C ILE A 7 -5.91 -6.48 -4.30
N HIS A 8 -5.21 -5.34 -4.32
CA HIS A 8 -4.90 -4.57 -5.51
C HIS A 8 -3.39 -4.54 -5.72
N LEU A 9 -2.95 -4.83 -6.94
CA LEU A 9 -1.56 -4.66 -7.36
C LEU A 9 -1.45 -3.41 -8.22
N LEU A 10 -0.57 -2.49 -7.84
CA LEU A 10 -0.35 -1.23 -8.53
C LEU A 10 1.15 -1.00 -8.78
N GLY A 11 1.49 -0.40 -9.90
CA GLY A 11 2.76 0.28 -10.13
C GLY A 11 2.86 1.57 -9.31
N GLY A 12 4.08 2.05 -9.07
CA GLY A 12 4.31 3.30 -8.31
C GLY A 12 3.71 4.52 -9.01
N GLU A 13 3.72 4.52 -10.33
CA GLU A 13 3.11 5.51 -11.22
C GLU A 13 1.58 5.55 -11.16
N GLU A 14 0.95 4.46 -10.74
CA GLU A 14 -0.51 4.35 -10.60
C GLU A 14 -1.01 4.89 -9.24
N LEU A 15 -0.09 5.18 -8.31
CA LEU A 15 -0.44 5.80 -7.04
C LEU A 15 -0.79 7.27 -7.25
N ARG A 16 -2.08 7.57 -7.08
CA ARG A 16 -2.54 8.96 -7.03
C ARG A 16 -2.15 9.59 -5.70
N HIS A 17 -1.82 10.88 -5.77
CA HIS A 17 -1.80 11.69 -4.56
C HIS A 17 -3.24 11.83 -4.05
N ILE A 18 -3.49 11.34 -2.83
CA ILE A 18 -4.79 11.50 -2.17
C ILE A 18 -4.62 12.60 -1.13
N PRO A 19 -5.06 13.85 -1.42
CA PRO A 19 -5.07 14.90 -0.42
C PRO A 19 -6.09 14.56 0.67
N GLY A 20 -5.64 14.54 1.92
CA GLY A 20 -6.44 14.25 3.09
C GLY A 20 -5.54 13.97 4.29
N PRO A 21 -6.07 13.95 5.53
CA PRO A 21 -5.32 13.56 6.71
C PRO A 21 -5.06 12.05 6.67
N SER A 22 -4.16 11.63 5.78
CA SER A 22 -3.43 10.38 5.97
C SER A 22 -2.70 10.50 7.31
N PRO A 23 -2.72 9.47 8.18
CA PRO A 23 -1.90 9.44 9.40
C PRO A 23 -0.41 9.72 9.10
N HIS A 24 0.00 9.49 7.86
CA HIS A 24 1.31 9.86 7.34
C HIS A 24 1.18 11.18 6.55
N TYR A 25 1.63 12.28 7.17
CA TYR A 25 1.60 13.66 6.66
C TYR A 25 2.27 13.83 5.29
N VAL A 26 3.16 12.92 4.89
CA VAL A 26 3.77 12.86 3.56
C VAL A 26 3.37 11.54 2.91
N SER A 27 2.71 11.62 1.75
CA SER A 27 2.29 10.44 0.99
C SER A 27 3.48 9.74 0.31
N VAL A 28 3.35 8.44 0.03
CA VAL A 28 4.39 7.68 -0.69
C VAL A 28 4.76 8.34 -2.04
N PRO A 29 3.82 8.77 -2.90
CA PRO A 29 4.16 9.49 -4.14
C PRO A 29 4.96 10.77 -3.90
N GLN A 30 4.58 11.57 -2.90
CA GLN A 30 5.30 12.81 -2.57
C GLN A 30 6.72 12.54 -2.09
N THR A 31 6.92 11.53 -1.23
CA THR A 31 8.26 11.15 -0.76
C THR A 31 9.17 10.77 -1.93
N LEU A 32 8.65 10.01 -2.90
CA LEU A 32 9.39 9.62 -4.11
C LEU A 32 9.73 10.82 -4.99
N GLU A 33 8.79 11.75 -5.16
CA GLU A 33 9.01 12.96 -5.95
C GLU A 33 10.05 13.89 -5.31
N ILE A 34 9.96 14.11 -3.99
CA ILE A 34 10.93 14.89 -3.23
C ILE A 34 12.32 14.30 -3.40
N GLY A 35 12.48 12.99 -3.14
CA GLY A 35 13.76 12.29 -3.26
C GLY A 35 14.41 12.45 -4.64
N LYS A 36 13.62 12.34 -5.72
CA LYS A 36 14.08 12.60 -7.09
C LYS A 36 14.57 14.03 -7.26
N LYS A 37 13.80 15.02 -6.80
CA LYS A 37 14.11 16.46 -6.96
C LYS A 37 15.39 16.88 -6.23
N ILE A 38 15.71 16.26 -5.09
CA ILE A 38 16.93 16.57 -4.33
C ILE A 38 18.11 15.65 -4.66
N GLY A 39 18.02 14.86 -5.74
CA GLY A 39 19.12 14.04 -6.23
C GLY A 39 19.42 12.79 -5.38
N LEU A 40 18.48 12.35 -4.53
CA LEU A 40 18.63 11.10 -3.79
C LEU A 40 18.38 9.88 -4.68
N LYS A 41 19.00 8.75 -4.33
CA LYS A 41 18.70 7.46 -4.94
C LYS A 41 17.28 7.03 -4.55
N VAL A 42 16.40 6.93 -5.53
CA VAL A 42 15.06 6.35 -5.38
C VAL A 42 14.94 5.05 -6.18
N PRO A 43 14.09 4.09 -5.76
CA PRO A 43 13.88 2.87 -6.53
C PRO A 43 13.34 3.15 -7.94
N SER A 44 13.90 2.46 -8.94
CA SER A 44 13.42 2.51 -10.33
C SER A 44 12.19 1.65 -10.58
N ARG A 45 11.91 0.68 -9.69
CA ARG A 45 10.74 -0.20 -9.74
C ARG A 45 10.05 -0.21 -8.39
N ILE A 46 8.76 0.08 -8.40
CA ILE A 46 7.93 0.13 -7.20
C ILE A 46 6.68 -0.70 -7.48
N LYS A 47 6.37 -1.62 -6.57
CA LYS A 47 5.16 -2.44 -6.61
C LYS A 47 4.42 -2.24 -5.30
N ILE A 48 3.15 -1.93 -5.39
CA ILE A 48 2.29 -1.66 -4.22
C ILE A 48 1.22 -2.74 -4.16
N ILE A 49 1.10 -3.35 -2.98
CA ILE A 49 -0.01 -4.24 -2.65
C ILE A 49 -0.91 -3.49 -1.68
N ALA A 50 -2.05 -3.01 -2.19
CA ALA A 50 -3.05 -2.36 -1.36
C ALA A 50 -4.12 -3.37 -0.95
N VAL A 51 -4.54 -3.32 0.31
CA VAL A 51 -5.56 -4.20 0.88
C VAL A 51 -6.63 -3.33 1.53
N GLU A 52 -7.89 -3.53 1.15
CA GLU A 52 -9.00 -2.74 1.68
C GLU A 52 -9.22 -3.03 3.19
N ALA A 53 -9.13 -1.97 4.01
CA ALA A 53 -9.45 -2.01 5.44
C ALA A 53 -10.94 -1.74 5.71
N LYS A 54 -11.49 -2.39 6.73
CA LYS A 54 -12.91 -2.28 7.11
C LYS A 54 -13.25 -0.97 7.83
N ASN A 55 -12.38 -0.53 8.73
CA ASN A 55 -12.56 0.68 9.53
C ASN A 55 -11.18 1.33 9.75
N MET A 56 -11.06 2.62 9.43
CA MET A 56 -9.84 3.41 9.61
C MET A 56 -10.00 4.55 10.64
N TYR A 57 -11.17 4.67 11.26
CA TYR A 57 -11.53 5.76 12.16
C TYR A 57 -11.49 5.35 13.64
N ASN A 58 -11.47 4.06 13.93
CA ASN A 58 -11.35 3.55 15.29
C ASN A 58 -9.88 3.33 15.63
N LEU A 59 -9.45 3.88 16.76
CA LEU A 59 -8.15 3.57 17.35
C LEU A 59 -8.22 2.21 18.07
N GLY A 60 -7.22 1.38 17.86
CA GLY A 60 -7.11 0.08 18.49
C GLY A 60 -5.90 -0.70 18.00
N GLU A 61 -5.73 -1.90 18.53
CA GLU A 61 -4.62 -2.79 18.21
C GLU A 61 -5.10 -4.08 17.54
N GLY A 62 -4.20 -4.73 16.83
CA GLY A 62 -4.47 -6.00 16.16
C GLY A 62 -5.19 -5.84 14.81
N LEU A 63 -5.42 -6.99 14.17
CA LEU A 63 -6.10 -7.08 12.88
C LEU A 63 -7.57 -7.45 13.06
N SER A 64 -8.44 -6.95 12.19
CA SER A 64 -9.82 -7.45 12.12
C SER A 64 -9.83 -8.94 11.76
N LYS A 65 -10.88 -9.66 12.16
CA LYS A 65 -11.04 -11.09 11.83
C LYS A 65 -10.92 -11.36 10.32
N GLU A 66 -11.46 -10.46 9.51
CA GLU A 66 -11.38 -10.53 8.05
C GLU A 66 -9.97 -10.29 7.52
N MET A 67 -9.25 -9.30 8.07
CA MET A 67 -7.86 -9.03 7.69
C MET A 67 -6.94 -10.18 8.06
N THR A 68 -7.08 -10.76 9.27
CA THR A 68 -6.31 -11.95 9.69
C THR A 68 -6.49 -13.11 8.72
N LYS A 69 -7.71 -13.35 8.24
CA LYS A 69 -8.00 -14.40 7.24
C LYS A 69 -7.38 -14.11 5.87
N ALA A 70 -7.17 -12.83 5.52
CA ALA A 70 -6.59 -12.43 4.24
C ALA A 70 -5.05 -12.56 4.20
N ILE A 71 -4.37 -12.62 5.35
CA ILE A 71 -2.90 -12.65 5.43
C ILE A 71 -2.26 -13.72 4.53
N PRO A 72 -2.70 -15.00 4.52
CA PRO A 72 -2.09 -16.01 3.66
C PRO A 72 -2.16 -15.66 2.16
N ALA A 73 -3.27 -15.05 1.71
CA ALA A 73 -3.43 -14.60 0.33
C ALA A 73 -2.53 -13.40 0.02
N ILE A 74 -2.42 -12.44 0.93
CA ILE A 74 -1.53 -11.28 0.79
C ILE A 74 -0.08 -11.75 0.67
N VAL A 75 0.37 -12.66 1.54
CA VAL A 75 1.72 -13.24 1.50
C VAL A 75 1.98 -13.98 0.19
N LYS A 76 0.97 -14.71 -0.33
CA LYS A 76 1.07 -15.40 -1.63
C LYS A 76 1.31 -14.41 -2.77
N GLU A 77 0.60 -13.27 -2.79
CA GLU A 77 0.79 -12.24 -3.83
C GLU A 77 2.17 -11.57 -3.70
N VAL A 78 2.62 -11.24 -2.48
CA VAL A 78 3.99 -10.73 -2.25
C VAL A 78 5.03 -11.69 -2.85
N LYS A 79 4.92 -12.99 -2.56
CA LYS A 79 5.85 -14.00 -3.07
C LYS A 79 5.84 -14.10 -4.59
N LYS A 80 4.69 -13.90 -5.25
CA LYS A 80 4.62 -13.87 -6.72
C LYS A 80 5.34 -12.65 -7.27
N ILE A 81 5.11 -11.48 -6.70
CA ILE A 81 5.73 -10.21 -7.13
C ILE A 81 7.25 -10.26 -6.99
N LEU A 82 7.75 -10.84 -5.89
CA LEU A 82 9.20 -11.02 -5.69
C LEU A 82 9.84 -12.00 -6.67
N LYS A 83 9.06 -12.92 -7.25
CA LYS A 83 9.54 -13.88 -8.25
C LYS A 83 9.43 -13.36 -9.69
N SER A 84 8.55 -12.40 -9.95
CA SER A 84 8.48 -11.71 -11.23
C SER A 84 9.62 -10.69 -11.33
N LYS A 85 10.56 -10.92 -12.25
CA LYS A 85 11.70 -10.02 -12.52
C LYS A 85 11.24 -8.64 -12.99
#